data_AF-A0A1G9YTC7-F1
#
_entry.id   AF-A0A1G9YTC7-F1
#
_cell.length_a   1.000
_cell.length_b   1.000
_cell.length_c   1.000
_cell.angle_alpha   90.00
_cell.angle_beta   90.00
_cell.angle_gamma   90.00
#
_symmetry.space_group_name_H-M   'P 1'
#
loop_
_entity.id
_entity.type
_entity.pdbx_description
1 polymer ?
#
loop_
_entity_poly.entity_id
_entity_poly.type
_entity_poly.pdbx_seq_one_letter_code
_entity_poly.pdbx_strand_id
1 'polypeptide(L)'
;MSTGRPPESWPYLPLLELAHALGHADGGLAASIEPAEPVGPGSTSCRGREPGEFALLLWADRPGAPPSGLRLNAPLWYAHGFAEGLAAERNRAEPAGIARTGGPLQGQAASL
;
A
#
# COMPACT_ATOMS: atom_id res chain seq x y z
N MET A 1 23.76 35.89 -2.27
CA MET A 1 23.79 34.66 -3.11
C MET A 1 24.55 33.62 -2.32
N SER A 2 23.87 32.63 -1.74
CA SER A 2 24.50 31.61 -0.89
C SER A 2 24.67 30.33 -1.70
N THR A 3 25.90 30.00 -2.08
CA THR A 3 26.24 28.72 -2.70
C THR A 3 26.40 27.68 -1.59
N GLY A 4 25.28 27.27 -1.01
CA GLY A 4 25.26 26.15 -0.07
C GLY A 4 25.56 24.86 -0.84
N ARG A 5 26.69 24.22 -0.51
CA ARG A 5 26.98 22.84 -0.94
C ARG A 5 25.75 21.98 -0.64
N PRO A 6 25.13 21.29 -1.62
CA PRO A 6 24.04 20.37 -1.32
C PRO A 6 24.55 19.28 -0.37
N PRO A 7 23.81 18.92 0.69
CA PRO A 7 24.30 17.95 1.65
C PRO A 7 24.53 16.61 0.95
N GLU A 8 25.58 15.93 1.36
CA GLU A 8 26.05 14.66 0.81
C GLU A 8 24.91 13.63 0.80
N SER A 9 24.39 13.37 -0.40
CA SER A 9 23.24 12.51 -0.71
C SER A 9 22.00 12.76 0.14
N TRP A 10 20.99 13.45 -0.41
CA TRP A 10 19.62 13.24 0.10
C TRP A 10 19.34 11.75 0.00
N PRO A 11 19.11 11.08 1.14
CA PRO A 11 19.24 9.64 1.16
C PRO A 11 18.04 9.10 0.37
N TYR A 12 18.35 8.61 -0.82
CA TYR A 12 17.42 8.11 -1.80
C TYR A 12 16.55 7.00 -1.22
N LEU A 13 17.11 6.17 -0.33
CA LEU A 13 16.43 5.11 0.39
C LEU A 13 15.25 5.61 1.24
N PRO A 14 15.41 6.56 2.17
CA PRO A 14 14.29 7.19 2.89
C PRO A 14 13.14 7.73 2.02
N LEU A 15 13.43 8.18 0.79
CA LEU A 15 12.36 8.60 -0.13
C LEU A 15 11.56 7.41 -0.68
N LEU A 16 12.22 6.29 -0.94
CA LEU A 16 11.56 5.05 -1.34
C LEU A 16 10.80 4.41 -0.18
N GLU A 17 11.36 4.43 1.03
CA GLU A 17 10.67 4.01 2.25
C GLU A 17 9.41 4.85 2.52
N LEU A 18 9.49 6.17 2.30
CA LEU A 18 8.33 7.05 2.37
C LEU A 18 7.27 6.67 1.32
N ALA A 19 7.67 6.43 0.07
CA ALA A 19 6.76 5.99 -0.98
C ALA A 19 6.03 4.70 -0.59
N HIS A 20 6.77 3.74 -0.03
CA HIS A 20 6.22 2.49 0.47
C HIS A 20 5.25 2.68 1.64
N ALA A 21 5.62 3.48 2.64
CA ALA A 21 4.76 3.77 3.78
C ALA A 21 3.44 4.44 3.36
N LEU A 22 3.48 5.36 2.38
CA LEU A 22 2.29 5.97 1.80
C LEU A 22 1.40 4.93 1.10
N GLY A 23 2.02 4.05 0.31
CA GLY A 23 1.33 2.93 -0.33
C GLY A 23 0.63 2.04 0.70
N HIS A 24 1.36 1.60 1.71
CA HIS A 24 0.84 0.74 2.77
C HIS A 24 -0.34 1.35 3.52
N ALA A 25 -0.27 2.64 3.86
CA ALA A 25 -1.39 3.33 4.49
C ALA A 25 -2.63 3.37 3.57
N ASP A 26 -2.45 3.69 2.29
CA ASP A 26 -3.54 3.77 1.32
C ASP A 26 -4.16 2.40 1.04
N GLY A 27 -3.34 1.34 0.96
CA GLY A 27 -3.81 -0.03 0.75
C GLY A 27 -4.65 -0.53 1.93
N GLY A 28 -4.23 -0.24 3.16
CA GLY A 28 -5.02 -0.54 4.35
C GLY A 28 -6.34 0.23 4.37
N LEU A 29 -6.32 1.52 4.01
CA LEU A 29 -7.55 2.31 3.88
C LEU A 29 -8.48 1.73 2.82
N ALA A 30 -7.95 1.40 1.64
CA ALA A 30 -8.72 0.80 0.55
C ALA A 30 -9.40 -0.50 1.00
N ALA A 31 -8.67 -1.38 1.71
CA ALA A 31 -9.24 -2.61 2.28
C ALA A 31 -10.41 -2.36 3.25
N SER A 32 -10.39 -1.24 3.97
CA SER A 32 -11.43 -0.91 4.96
C SER A 32 -12.72 -0.34 4.37
N ILE A 33 -12.67 0.17 3.14
CA ILE A 33 -13.81 0.86 2.49
C ILE A 33 -14.30 0.17 1.22
N GLU A 34 -13.46 -0.61 0.53
CA GLU A 34 -13.81 -1.30 -0.70
C GLU A 34 -14.24 -2.75 -0.43
N PRO A 35 -15.31 -3.25 -1.07
CA PRO A 35 -15.62 -4.67 -1.06
C PRO A 35 -14.44 -5.48 -1.60
N ALA A 36 -14.29 -6.74 -1.16
CA ALA A 36 -13.22 -7.65 -1.59
C ALA A 36 -13.34 -8.12 -3.06
N GLU A 37 -13.91 -7.30 -3.94
CA GLU A 37 -13.92 -7.55 -5.36
C GLU A 37 -12.50 -7.46 -5.94
N PRO A 38 -12.23 -8.16 -7.05
CA PRO A 38 -10.96 -8.04 -7.73
C PRO A 38 -10.77 -6.59 -8.19
N VAL A 39 -9.77 -5.93 -7.60
CA VAL A 39 -9.28 -4.63 -8.05
C VAL A 39 -8.91 -4.78 -9.52
N GLY A 40 -9.41 -3.87 -10.36
CA GLY A 40 -9.11 -3.83 -11.80
C GLY A 40 -7.60 -3.75 -12.09
N PRO A 41 -7.19 -3.70 -13.37
CA PRO A 41 -5.78 -3.69 -13.74
C PRO A 41 -5.00 -2.64 -12.93
N GLY A 42 -3.86 -3.07 -12.37
CA GLY A 42 -3.05 -2.24 -11.48
C GLY A 42 -2.78 -0.87 -12.11
N SER A 43 -3.27 0.17 -11.45
CA SER A 43 -3.01 1.56 -11.83
C SER A 43 -1.53 1.88 -11.63
N THR A 44 -0.89 2.49 -12.63
CA THR A 44 0.44 3.11 -12.47
C THR A 44 0.36 4.46 -11.74
N SER A 45 -0.86 4.93 -11.47
CA SER A 45 -1.16 6.20 -10.84
C SER A 45 -1.10 6.09 -9.32
N CYS A 46 -0.21 6.88 -8.70
CA CYS A 46 -0.02 6.92 -7.25
C CYS A 46 -0.91 8.02 -6.68
N ARG A 47 -2.08 7.68 -6.12
CA ARG A 47 -3.11 8.65 -5.68
C ARG A 47 -3.58 9.59 -6.81
N GLY A 48 -3.81 9.04 -8.00
CA GLY A 48 -4.23 9.85 -9.16
C GLY A 48 -3.13 10.72 -9.77
N ARG A 49 -1.85 10.49 -9.41
CA ARG A 49 -0.69 11.22 -9.94
C ARG A 49 0.12 10.38 -10.90
N GLU A 50 0.65 11.03 -11.92
CA GLU A 50 1.67 10.44 -12.79
C GLU A 50 2.99 10.24 -12.02
N PRO A 51 3.87 9.32 -12.44
CA PRO A 51 5.16 9.06 -11.79
C PRO A 51 6.02 10.30 -11.52
N GLY A 52 6.01 11.27 -12.45
CA GLY A 52 6.75 12.53 -12.29
C GLY A 52 6.19 13.42 -11.18
N GLU A 53 4.87 13.53 -11.09
CA GLU A 53 4.18 14.33 -10.07
C GLU A 53 4.32 13.70 -8.68
N PHE A 54 4.29 12.37 -8.61
CA PHE A 54 4.54 11.65 -7.36
C PHE A 54 5.98 11.82 -6.87
N ALA A 55 6.96 11.78 -7.77
CA ALA A 55 8.34 12.05 -7.41
C ALA A 55 8.54 13.49 -6.92
N LEU A 56 7.86 14.48 -7.52
CA LEU A 56 7.87 15.86 -7.04
C LEU A 56 7.26 15.98 -5.64
N LEU A 57 6.15 15.29 -5.37
CA LEU A 57 5.55 15.25 -4.04
C LEU A 57 6.52 14.73 -2.98
N LEU A 58 7.22 13.62 -3.27
CA LEU A 58 8.22 13.04 -2.35
C LEU A 58 9.45 13.92 -2.19
N TRP A 59 9.83 14.62 -3.27
CA TRP A 59 10.95 15.55 -3.27
C TRP A 59 10.67 16.81 -2.46
N ALA A 60 9.40 17.21 -2.36
CA ALA A 60 8.93 18.34 -1.56
C ALA A 60 9.73 19.62 -1.88
N ASP A 61 10.08 20.41 -0.86
CA ASP A 61 10.77 21.70 -1.01
C ASP A 61 12.29 21.57 -1.21
N ARG A 62 12.78 20.37 -1.52
CA ARG A 62 14.22 20.17 -1.70
C ARG A 62 14.69 20.82 -3.02
N PRO A 63 15.86 21.47 -3.04
CA PRO A 63 16.31 22.20 -4.22
C PRO A 63 16.49 21.34 -5.49
N GLY A 64 16.22 21.95 -6.65
CA GLY A 64 16.39 21.27 -7.95
C GLY A 64 15.33 20.19 -8.23
N ALA A 65 15.53 19.46 -9.33
CA ALA A 65 14.60 18.43 -9.76
C ALA A 65 14.84 17.09 -9.03
N PRO A 66 13.81 16.28 -8.80
CA PRO A 66 13.97 14.92 -8.30
C PRO A 66 14.83 14.09 -9.26
N PRO A 67 15.69 13.20 -8.73
CA PRO A 67 16.51 12.32 -9.54
C PRO A 67 15.61 11.40 -10.38
N SER A 68 16.05 11.07 -11.59
CA SER A 68 15.32 10.16 -12.49
C SER A 68 15.03 8.81 -11.85
N GLY A 69 15.93 8.32 -10.99
CA GLY A 69 15.71 7.12 -10.19
C GLY A 69 14.47 7.21 -9.30
N LEU A 70 14.18 8.37 -8.70
CA LEU A 70 13.00 8.55 -7.85
C LEU A 70 11.71 8.50 -8.68
N ARG A 71 11.72 9.12 -9.86
CA ARG A 71 10.59 9.07 -10.82
C ARG A 71 10.25 7.65 -11.27
N LEU A 72 11.25 6.78 -11.41
CA LEU A 72 11.06 5.40 -11.85
C LEU A 72 10.69 4.46 -10.70
N ASN A 73 11.34 4.61 -9.54
CA ASN A 73 11.22 3.63 -8.47
C ASN A 73 10.15 3.97 -7.43
N ALA A 74 9.87 5.25 -7.17
CA ALA A 74 8.86 5.61 -6.17
C ALA A 74 7.47 5.01 -6.46
N PRO A 75 6.96 5.00 -7.71
CA PRO A 75 5.69 4.33 -8.00
C PRO A 75 5.71 2.82 -7.71
N LEU A 76 6.83 2.15 -7.97
CA LEU A 76 6.98 0.71 -7.71
C LEU A 76 6.95 0.42 -6.20
N TRP A 77 7.65 1.23 -5.41
CA TRP A 77 7.66 1.11 -3.95
C TRP A 77 6.30 1.44 -3.35
N TYR A 78 5.61 2.45 -3.88
CA TYR A 78 4.22 2.76 -3.51
C TYR A 78 3.28 1.59 -3.80
N ALA A 79 3.31 1.04 -5.02
CA ALA A 79 2.47 -0.09 -5.40
C ALA A 79 2.74 -1.34 -4.55
N HIS A 80 4.02 -1.59 -4.22
CA HIS A 80 4.39 -2.68 -3.32
C HIS A 80 3.81 -2.48 -1.93
N GLY A 81 4.02 -1.32 -1.31
CA GLY A 81 3.44 -1.00 0.00
C GLY A 81 1.91 -1.09 -0.02
N PHE A 82 1.26 -0.59 -1.07
CA PHE A 82 -0.19 -0.69 -1.23
C PHE A 82 -0.68 -2.14 -1.20
N ALA A 83 -0.03 -3.03 -1.94
CA ALA A 83 -0.38 -4.45 -1.92
C ALA A 83 -0.21 -5.07 -0.52
N GLU A 84 0.86 -4.71 0.20
CA GLU A 84 1.09 -5.18 1.57
C GLU A 84 0.01 -4.67 2.54
N GLY A 85 -0.28 -3.37 2.53
CA GLY A 85 -1.29 -2.76 3.39
C GLY A 85 -2.69 -3.32 3.14
N LEU A 86 -3.04 -3.54 1.86
CA LEU A 86 -4.29 -4.17 1.46
C LEU A 86 -4.39 -5.61 2.01
N ALA A 87 -3.33 -6.40 1.88
CA ALA A 87 -3.30 -7.78 2.38
C ALA A 87 -3.34 -7.83 3.91
N ALA A 88 -2.59 -6.96 4.60
CA ALA A 88 -2.53 -6.92 6.05
C ALA A 88 -3.90 -6.62 6.68
N GLU A 89 -4.63 -5.65 6.15
CA GLU A 89 -5.94 -5.27 6.69
C GLU A 89 -7.01 -6.31 6.35
N ARG A 90 -6.98 -6.91 5.15
CA ARG A 90 -7.86 -8.06 4.82
C ARG A 90 -7.66 -9.24 5.77
N ASN A 91 -6.41 -9.58 6.07
CA ASN A 91 -6.08 -10.64 7.02
C ASN A 91 -6.52 -10.33 8.46
N ARG A 92 -6.60 -9.04 8.84
CA ARG A 92 -7.13 -8.61 10.14
C ARG A 92 -8.66 -8.67 10.18
N ALA A 93 -9.31 -8.29 9.08
CA ALA A 93 -10.77 -8.23 8.97
C ALA A 93 -11.41 -9.62 8.93
N GLU A 94 -10.70 -10.65 8.45
CA GLU A 94 -11.06 -12.05 8.61
C GLU A 94 -10.95 -12.45 10.11
N PRO A 95 -12.05 -12.55 10.86
CA PRO A 95 -12.00 -13.08 12.22
C PRO A 95 -11.71 -14.58 12.13
N ALA A 96 -11.28 -15.20 13.23
CA ALA A 96 -11.22 -16.64 13.43
C ALA A 96 -12.62 -17.33 13.39
N GLY A 97 -13.44 -17.01 12.39
CA GLY A 97 -14.80 -17.46 12.14
C GLY A 97 -14.88 -18.77 11.33
N ILE A 98 -13.82 -19.59 11.40
CA ILE A 98 -13.89 -21.00 11.02
C ILE A 98 -13.59 -21.86 12.26
N ALA A 99 -14.16 -21.48 13.41
CA ALA A 99 -14.65 -22.51 14.30
C ALA A 99 -15.83 -23.16 13.57
N ARG A 100 -15.56 -24.28 12.87
CA ARG A 100 -16.60 -25.18 12.39
C ARG A 100 -17.36 -25.76 13.59
N THR A 101 -18.30 -25.00 14.15
CA THR A 101 -19.44 -25.54 14.89
C THR A 101 -20.50 -26.01 13.90
N GLY A 102 -20.10 -26.97 13.07
CA GLY A 102 -21.00 -27.87 12.36
C GLY A 102 -20.99 -29.21 13.07
N GLY A 103 -21.42 -29.23 14.34
CA GLY A 103 -21.76 -30.49 14.99
C GLY A 103 -22.95 -31.10 14.25
N PRO A 104 -22.92 -32.38 13.84
CA PRO A 104 -24.09 -32.97 13.22
C PRO A 104 -25.21 -33.04 14.26
N LEU A 105 -26.32 -32.35 13.98
CA LEU A 105 -27.64 -32.67 14.50
C LEU A 105 -28.01 -34.06 13.96
N GLN A 106 -27.50 -35.13 14.60
CA GLN A 106 -28.05 -36.47 14.38
C GLN A 106 -29.37 -36.55 15.14
N GLY A 107 -30.45 -36.40 14.38
CA GLY A 107 -31.82 -36.50 14.84
C GLY A 107 -32.09 -37.79 15.61
N GLN A 108 -32.95 -37.65 16.61
CA GLN A 108 -33.71 -38.74 17.17
C GLN A 108 -34.38 -39.54 16.05
N ALA A 109 -34.14 -40.85 16.02
CA ALA A 109 -35.09 -41.80 15.49
C ALA A 109 -35.42 -42.76 16.63
N ALA A 110 -36.57 -42.51 17.25
CA ALA A 110 -37.29 -43.52 18.01
C ALA A 110 -37.78 -44.60 17.04
N SER A 111 -37.61 -45.88 17.39
CA SER A 111 -38.57 -46.95 17.07
C SER A 111 -38.25 -48.21 17.89
N LEU A 112 -39.23 -48.54 18.74
CA LEU A 112 -39.70 -49.83 19.31
C LEU A 112 -38.77 -51.04 19.33
#